data_AF-A0A318CR61-F1
#
_entry.id   AF-A0A318CR61-F1
#
_cell.length_a   1.000
_cell.length_b   1.000
_cell.length_c   1.000
_cell.angle_alpha   90.00
_cell.angle_beta   90.00
_cell.angle_gamma   90.00
#
_symmetry.space_group_name_H-M   'P 1'
#
loop_
_entity.id
_entity.type
_entity.pdbx_description
1 polymer ?
#
loop_
_entity_poly.entity_id
_entity_poly.type
_entity_poly.pdbx_seq_one_letter_code
_entity_poly.pdbx_strand_id
1 'polypeptide(L)'
;MRHNRWKDIDQARKLLKLPEQVTRIEILEAYRQRCRDLHPDKNPGIDTSEEMAGLNAAYSILMEYSDRYEIKLNPNEDGMTEGEWWMHHFGQDPIWTGDHEEE
;
A
#
# COMPACT_ATOMS: atom_id res chain seq x y z
N MET A 1 -9.51 18.43 17.24
CA MET A 1 -9.55 16.96 17.44
C MET A 1 -8.30 16.38 16.80
N ARG A 2 -7.48 15.60 17.50
CA ARG A 2 -6.40 14.86 16.83
C ARG A 2 -7.06 13.76 16.00
N HIS A 3 -7.17 13.98 14.70
CA HIS A 3 -7.64 12.96 13.76
C HIS A 3 -6.71 11.75 13.90
N ASN A 4 -7.27 10.57 14.18
CA ASN A 4 -6.47 9.36 14.30
C ASN A 4 -6.27 8.81 12.88
N ARG A 5 -5.19 9.26 12.23
CA ARG A 5 -4.83 8.93 10.85
C ARG A 5 -4.92 7.42 10.55
N TRP A 6 -4.60 6.57 11.52
CA TRP A 6 -4.68 5.12 11.36
C TRP A 6 -6.11 4.58 11.28
N LYS A 7 -7.07 5.21 11.96
CA LYS A 7 -8.49 4.86 11.81
C LYS A 7 -8.99 5.20 10.41
N ASP A 8 -8.58 6.35 9.87
CA ASP A 8 -8.99 6.79 8.54
C ASP A 8 -8.42 5.86 7.45
N ILE A 9 -7.17 5.44 7.60
CA ILE A 9 -6.52 4.45 6.73
C ILE A 9 -7.26 3.11 6.80
N ASP A 10 -7.57 2.60 8.00
CA ASP A 10 -8.29 1.32 8.14
C ASP A 10 -9.72 1.38 7.58
N GLN A 11 -10.43 2.49 7.77
CA GLN A 11 -11.75 2.72 7.18
C GLN A 11 -11.67 2.78 5.65
N ALA A 12 -10.71 3.51 5.09
CA ALA A 12 -10.50 3.60 3.66
C ALA A 12 -10.16 2.24 3.04
N ARG A 13 -9.27 1.47 3.67
CA ARG A 13 -8.92 0.09 3.30
C ARG A 13 -10.16 -0.80 3.22
N LYS A 14 -10.99 -0.79 4.27
CA LYS A 14 -12.24 -1.58 4.32
C LYS A 14 -13.23 -1.18 3.23
N LEU A 15 -13.35 0.11 2.92
CA LEU A 15 -14.25 0.62 1.90
C LEU A 15 -13.85 0.18 0.47
N LEU A 16 -12.53 0.12 0.21
CA LEU A 16 -11.96 -0.47 -1.01
C LEU A 16 -11.87 -2.01 -0.98
N LYS A 17 -12.27 -2.65 0.14
CA LYS A 17 -12.21 -4.11 0.36
C LYS A 17 -10.79 -4.69 0.25
N LEU A 18 -9.80 -3.96 0.73
CA LEU A 18 -8.39 -4.35 0.69
C LEU A 18 -7.99 -5.14 1.96
N PRO A 19 -7.07 -6.12 1.86
CA PRO A 19 -6.40 -6.69 3.03
C PRO A 19 -5.45 -5.69 3.69
N GLU A 20 -4.86 -6.05 4.84
CA GLU A 20 -3.96 -5.17 5.60
C GLU A 20 -2.60 -4.93 4.91
N GLN A 21 -2.21 -5.82 3.99
CA GLN A 21 -0.97 -5.74 3.23
C GLN A 21 -1.31 -5.72 1.75
N VAL A 22 -0.98 -4.61 1.09
CA VAL A 22 -1.22 -4.38 -0.35
C VAL A 22 -0.16 -3.45 -0.91
N THR A 23 0.11 -3.60 -2.20
CA THR A 23 0.93 -2.70 -3.00
C THR A 23 0.10 -1.51 -3.51
N ARG A 24 0.79 -0.45 -3.90
CA ARG A 24 0.16 0.73 -4.52
C ARG A 24 -0.65 0.38 -5.78
N ILE A 25 -0.18 -0.60 -6.55
CA ILE A 25 -0.85 -1.08 -7.77
C ILE A 25 -2.17 -1.76 -7.41
N GLU A 26 -2.19 -2.63 -6.39
CA GLU A 26 -3.40 -3.31 -5.94
C GLU A 26 -4.45 -2.34 -5.38
N ILE A 27 -4.03 -1.26 -4.69
CA ILE A 27 -4.95 -0.20 -4.24
C ILE A 27 -5.65 0.44 -5.44
N LEU A 28 -4.89 0.77 -6.50
CA LEU A 28 -5.43 1.38 -7.71
C LEU A 28 -6.39 0.44 -8.45
N GLU A 29 -6.05 -0.84 -8.55
CA GLU A 29 -6.89 -1.84 -9.20
C GLU A 29 -8.21 -2.06 -8.46
N ALA A 30 -8.17 -2.16 -7.13
CA ALA A 30 -9.37 -2.28 -6.31
C ALA A 30 -10.27 -1.04 -6.43
N TYR A 31 -9.70 0.16 -6.40
CA TYR A 31 -10.44 1.40 -6.64
C TYR A 31 -11.16 1.39 -7.99
N ARG A 32 -10.43 1.10 -9.07
CA ARG A 32 -10.99 1.04 -10.43
C ARG A 32 -12.09 0.00 -10.55
N GLN A 33 -11.93 -1.16 -9.91
CA GLN A 33 -12.95 -2.20 -9.88
C GLN A 33 -14.22 -1.72 -9.19
N ARG A 34 -14.09 -1.11 -8.00
CA ARG A 34 -15.23 -0.56 -7.25
C ARG A 34 -15.94 0.57 -8.01
N CYS A 35 -15.20 1.46 -8.67
CA CYS A 35 -15.80 2.48 -9.53
C CYS A 35 -16.60 1.87 -10.69
N ARG A 36 -16.08 0.82 -11.34
CA ARG A 36 -16.82 0.11 -12.40
C ARG A 36 -18.10 -0.53 -11.87
N ASP A 37 -18.06 -1.07 -10.66
CA ASP A 37 -19.21 -1.74 -10.05
C ASP A 37 -20.29 -0.75 -9.60
N LEU A 38 -19.92 0.48 -9.25
CA LEU A 38 -20.82 1.56 -8.87
C LEU A 38 -21.26 2.46 -10.04
N HIS A 39 -20.73 2.24 -11.24
CA HIS A 39 -20.99 3.10 -12.40
C HIS A 39 -22.48 3.13 -12.75
N PRO A 40 -23.07 4.30 -13.08
CA PRO A 40 -24.50 4.41 -13.43
C PRO A 40 -24.89 3.54 -14.64
N ASP A 41 -24.00 3.35 -15.62
CA ASP A 41 -24.27 2.45 -16.75
C ASP A 41 -24.50 0.99 -16.31
N LYS A 42 -23.89 0.55 -15.21
CA LYS A 42 -24.12 -0.79 -14.65
C LYS A 42 -25.28 -0.82 -13.66
N ASN A 43 -25.66 0.33 -13.10
CA ASN A 43 -26.70 0.47 -12.09
C ASN A 43 -27.74 1.53 -12.52
N PRO A 44 -28.44 1.33 -13.65
CA PRO A 44 -29.38 2.31 -14.15
C PRO A 44 -30.52 2.53 -13.15
N GLY A 45 -30.76 3.79 -12.80
CA GLY A 45 -31.83 4.17 -11.86
C GLY A 45 -31.47 4.00 -10.37
N ILE A 46 -30.24 3.61 -10.04
CA ILE A 46 -29.75 3.58 -8.66
C ILE A 46 -28.80 4.78 -8.46
N ASP A 47 -29.05 5.58 -7.43
CA ASP A 47 -28.15 6.67 -7.06
C ASP A 47 -26.98 6.13 -6.23
N THR A 48 -25.82 5.98 -6.88
CA THR A 48 -24.56 5.56 -6.26
C THR A 48 -23.62 6.73 -5.97
N SER A 49 -24.10 7.98 -6.06
CA SER A 49 -23.26 9.18 -5.99
C SER A 49 -22.53 9.32 -4.64
N GLU A 50 -23.23 9.05 -3.54
CA GLU A 50 -22.65 9.11 -2.19
C GLU A 50 -21.58 8.02 -1.99
N GLU A 51 -21.85 6.81 -2.47
CA GLU A 51 -20.90 5.70 -2.40
C GLU A 51 -19.64 5.97 -3.23
N MET A 52 -19.82 6.55 -4.42
CA MET A 52 -18.71 6.96 -5.28
C MET A 52 -17.87 8.07 -4.63
N ALA A 53 -18.51 9.05 -4.00
CA ALA A 53 -17.81 10.11 -3.26
C ALA A 53 -16.98 9.53 -2.10
N GLY A 54 -17.57 8.60 -1.32
CA GLY A 54 -16.86 7.88 -0.26
C GLY A 54 -15.67 7.06 -0.78
N LEU A 55 -15.83 6.41 -1.93
CA LEU A 55 -14.77 5.64 -2.60
C LEU A 55 -13.61 6.54 -3.06
N ASN A 56 -13.91 7.71 -3.62
CA ASN A 56 -12.91 8.70 -4.04
C ASN A 56 -12.12 9.25 -2.85
N ALA A 57 -12.81 9.54 -1.74
CA ALA A 57 -12.18 10.01 -0.51
C ALA A 57 -11.25 8.95 0.09
N ALA A 58 -11.71 7.69 0.15
CA ALA A 58 -10.93 6.58 0.65
C ALA A 58 -9.66 6.33 -0.19
N TYR A 59 -9.78 6.34 -1.52
CA TYR A 59 -8.62 6.22 -2.41
C TYR A 59 -7.60 7.34 -2.19
N SER A 60 -8.07 8.58 -2.04
CA SER A 60 -7.21 9.74 -1.79
C SER A 60 -6.41 9.61 -0.48
N ILE A 61 -7.04 9.14 0.60
CA ILE A 61 -6.37 8.90 1.89
C ILE A 61 -5.25 7.86 1.75
N LEU A 62 -5.53 6.76 1.05
CA LEU A 62 -4.54 5.69 0.84
C LEU A 62 -3.38 6.14 -0.04
N MET A 63 -3.65 6.90 -1.11
CA MET A 63 -2.59 7.48 -1.94
C MET A 63 -1.75 8.50 -1.17
N GLU A 64 -2.37 9.37 -0.36
CA GLU A 64 -1.63 10.33 0.47
C GLU A 64 -0.74 9.63 1.51
N TYR A 65 -1.16 8.45 1.98
CA TYR A 65 -0.32 7.62 2.85
C TYR A 65 0.84 6.99 2.07
N SER A 66 0.59 6.39 0.89
CA SER A 66 1.62 5.70 0.11
C SER A 66 2.60 6.64 -0.60
N ASP A 67 2.15 7.81 -1.06
CA ASP A 67 2.94 8.71 -1.90
C ASP A 67 3.95 9.54 -1.08
N ARG A 68 3.83 9.54 0.25
CA ARG A 68 4.80 10.19 1.15
C ARG A 68 6.02 9.33 1.47
N TYR A 69 6.04 8.08 1.00
CA TYR A 69 7.22 7.22 1.15
C TYR A 69 8.29 7.63 0.14
N GLU A 70 9.44 8.09 0.64
CA GLU A 70 10.58 8.43 -0.20
C GLU A 70 11.18 7.16 -0.80
N ILE A 71 11.13 7.07 -2.14
CA ILE A 71 11.79 6.01 -2.88
C ILE A 71 13.12 6.56 -3.40
N LYS A 72 14.23 6.01 -2.90
CA LYS A 72 15.57 6.33 -3.38
C LYS A 72 15.76 5.67 -4.75
N LEU A 73 15.87 6.49 -5.79
CA LEU A 73 16.05 6.05 -7.19
C LEU A 73 17.51 6.25 -7.67
N ASN A 74 18.46 6.20 -6.75
CA ASN A 74 19.86 6.00 -7.09
C ASN A 74 20.16 4.50 -7.08
N PRO A 75 21.10 4.03 -7.92
CA PRO A 75 21.70 2.74 -7.65
C PRO A 75 22.21 2.77 -6.21
N ASN A 76 21.79 1.78 -5.43
CA ASN A 76 22.56 1.24 -4.32
C ASN A 76 24.02 1.18 -4.78
N GLU A 77 24.98 1.53 -3.93
CA GLU A 77 26.37 1.93 -4.31
C GLU A 77 27.03 0.98 -5.34
N ASP A 78 26.59 -0.28 -5.39
CA ASP A 78 27.12 -1.35 -6.23
C ASP A 78 26.19 -1.87 -7.36
N GLY A 79 25.02 -1.26 -7.60
CA GLY A 79 24.06 -1.72 -8.63
C GLY A 79 23.32 -3.02 -8.29
N MET A 80 23.24 -3.35 -7.00
CA MET A 80 22.59 -4.55 -6.47
C MET A 80 21.07 -4.58 -6.72
N THR A 81 20.52 -5.76 -6.94
CA THR A 81 19.07 -6.00 -6.89
C THR A 81 18.50 -5.79 -5.48
N GLU A 82 17.16 -5.72 -5.36
CA GLU A 82 16.48 -5.57 -4.05
C GLU A 82 16.86 -6.67 -3.05
N GLY A 83 16.96 -7.93 -3.52
CA GLY A 83 17.34 -9.07 -2.68
C GLY A 83 18.81 -9.06 -2.28
N GLU A 84 19.71 -8.69 -3.20
CA GLU A 84 21.14 -8.56 -2.92
C GLU A 84 21.42 -7.43 -1.92
N TRP A 85 20.73 -6.30 -2.05
CA TRP A 85 20.82 -5.20 -1.09
C TRP A 85 20.39 -5.65 0.30
N TRP A 86 19.26 -6.36 0.40
CA TRP A 86 18.77 -6.85 1.69
C TRP A 86 19.74 -7.84 2.34
N MET A 87 20.27 -8.80 1.57
CA MET A 87 21.26 -9.76 2.08
C MET A 87 22.59 -9.08 2.45
N HIS A 88 23.03 -8.08 1.67
CA HIS A 88 24.25 -7.34 1.98
C HIS A 88 24.13 -6.54 3.28
N HIS A 89 22.98 -5.90 3.52
CA HIS A 89 22.76 -5.06 4.71
C HIS A 89 22.31 -5.83 5.96
N PHE A 90 21.60 -6.96 5.80
CA PHE A 90 20.97 -7.67 6.92
C PHE A 90 21.34 -9.17 7.00
N GLY A 91 21.99 -9.74 5.99
CA GLY A 91 22.29 -11.17 5.94
C GLY A 91 23.51 -11.61 6.75
N GLN A 92 24.38 -10.67 7.16
CA GLN A 92 25.55 -10.94 8.02
C GLN A 92 25.32 -10.54 9.49
N ASP A 93 24.07 -10.37 9.91
CA ASP A 93 23.80 -10.11 11.33
C ASP A 93 24.16 -11.36 12.17
N PRO A 94 25.11 -11.25 13.12
CA PRO A 94 25.56 -12.37 13.96
C PRO A 94 24.43 -13.09 14.70
N ILE A 95 23.31 -12.40 14.95
CA ILE A 95 22.11 -12.98 15.57
C ILE A 95 21.53 -14.12 14.71
N TRP A 96 21.75 -14.10 13.39
CA TRP A 96 21.16 -15.04 12.44
C TRP A 96 22.18 -15.96 11.75
N THR A 97 23.46 -15.59 11.69
CA THR A 97 24.52 -16.46 11.14
C THR A 97 24.97 -17.57 12.08
N GLY A 98 24.56 -17.53 13.36
CA GLY A 98 25.05 -18.44 14.39
C GLY A 98 26.52 -18.17 14.68
N ASP A 99 26.88 -18.08 15.95
CA ASP A 99 28.29 -18.06 16.35
C ASP A 99 28.92 -19.39 15.91
N HIS A 100 29.53 -19.40 14.73
CA HIS A 100 30.53 -20.38 14.39
C HIS A 100 31.80 -19.96 15.14
N GLU A 101 31.84 -20.24 16.43
CA GLU A 101 33.10 -20.40 17.16
C GLU A 101 33.83 -21.59 16.49
N GLU A 102 34.69 -21.29 15.52
CA GLU A 102 35.69 -22.24 15.04
C GLU A 102 36.76 -22.37 16.14
N GLU A 103 36.79 -23.53 16.79
CA GLU A 103 37.84 -23.98 17.72
C GLU A 103 39.22 -24.09 17.07
#